data_AF-A0A1R2C9K1-F1
#
_entry.id   AF-A0A1R2C9K1-F1
#
_cell.length_a   1.000
_cell.length_b   1.000
_cell.length_c   1.000
_cell.angle_alpha   90.00
_cell.angle_beta   90.00
_cell.angle_gamma   90.00
#
_symmetry.space_group_name_H-M   'P 1'
#
loop_
_entity.id
_entity.type
_entity.pdbx_description
1 polymer ?
#
loop_
_entity_poly.entity_id
_entity_poly.type
_entity_poly.pdbx_seq_one_letter_code
_entity_poly.pdbx_strand_id
1 'polypeptide(L)'
;MEESLEEALRLKAKELRNTLIDLKKHDFDLNVEKLKVSLPKRKRCIICTLKIPCKHFKNVKEMPKISVNTSEEKFVKDPEEAIDFSQFVPNFPKETKKIGFTVNYRGRELKYYIDPHIRTTSLPNERRFNLLCTIEAYREEKLQEELKKLEKARNEEQKKVQEKQQNEDNKKKYQIKQKERLLKYREEMVEKREQLRNLIDLEDKQKKMKEKKLQKYYDMQKKALAEYNTKKSPRGTNVLLERELEGISLPI
;
A
#
# COMPACT_ATOMS: atom_id res chain seq x y z
N MET A 1 30.17 -1.52 -8.32
CA MET A 1 29.17 -2.61 -8.54
C MET A 1 27.82 -2.30 -7.90
N GLU A 2 27.76 -1.60 -6.76
CA GLU A 2 26.49 -1.27 -6.09
C GLU A 2 25.63 -0.24 -6.84
N GLU A 3 26.25 0.77 -7.49
CA GLU A 3 25.54 1.79 -8.27
C GLU A 3 24.73 1.21 -9.45
N SER A 4 25.23 0.14 -10.08
CA SER A 4 24.55 -0.53 -11.19
C SER A 4 23.28 -1.28 -10.75
N LEU A 5 23.27 -1.80 -9.51
CA LEU A 5 22.14 -2.53 -8.96
C LEU A 5 21.03 -1.56 -8.53
N GLU A 6 21.40 -0.39 -7.99
CA GLU A 6 20.46 0.64 -7.59
C GLU A 6 19.75 1.29 -8.81
N GLU A 7 20.48 1.49 -9.91
CA GLU A 7 19.91 1.94 -11.18
C GLU A 7 18.95 0.91 -11.79
N ALA A 8 19.32 -0.38 -11.78
CA ALA A 8 18.45 -1.46 -12.25
C ALA A 8 17.15 -1.55 -11.43
N LEU A 9 17.23 -1.39 -10.11
CA LEU A 9 16.06 -1.36 -9.24
C LEU A 9 15.17 -0.13 -9.48
N ARG A 10 15.76 1.04 -9.75
CA ARG A 10 15.00 2.25 -10.13
C ARG A 10 14.25 2.08 -11.45
N LEU A 11 14.87 1.46 -12.45
CA LEU A 11 14.23 1.18 -13.75
C LEU A 11 13.08 0.19 -13.57
N LYS A 12 13.29 -0.91 -12.84
CA LYS A 12 12.23 -1.88 -12.53
C LYS A 12 11.08 -1.26 -11.73
N ALA A 13 11.38 -0.36 -10.78
CA ALA A 13 10.34 0.35 -10.04
C ALA A 13 9.51 1.30 -10.94
N LYS A 14 10.13 1.93 -11.94
CA LYS A 14 9.41 2.74 -12.94
C LYS A 14 8.54 1.89 -13.85
N GLU A 15 9.06 0.77 -14.35
CA GLU A 15 8.30 -0.20 -15.15
C GLU A 15 7.07 -0.69 -14.40
N LEU A 16 7.22 -1.11 -13.14
CA LEU A 16 6.10 -1.55 -12.30
C LEU A 16 5.05 -0.46 -12.05
N ARG A 17 5.48 0.80 -11.91
CA ARG A 17 4.52 1.90 -11.76
C ARG A 17 3.73 2.13 -13.05
N ASN A 18 4.39 2.06 -14.21
CA ASN A 18 3.75 2.24 -15.50
C ASN A 18 2.76 1.11 -15.79
N THR A 19 3.15 -0.15 -15.55
CA THR A 19 2.25 -1.30 -15.74
C THR A 19 1.03 -1.23 -14.83
N LEU A 20 1.18 -0.78 -13.57
CA LEU A 20 0.05 -0.56 -12.68
C LEU A 20 -0.87 0.57 -13.15
N ILE A 21 -0.33 1.63 -13.74
CA ILE A 21 -1.13 2.72 -14.31
C ILE A 21 -1.92 2.21 -15.53
N ASP A 22 -1.28 1.41 -16.38
CA ASP A 22 -1.91 0.90 -17.61
C ASP A 22 -2.97 -0.16 -17.31
N LEU A 23 -2.74 -1.04 -16.32
CA LEU A 23 -3.77 -1.95 -15.80
C LEU A 23 -4.98 -1.18 -15.26
N LYS A 24 -4.75 -0.12 -14.48
CA LYS A 24 -5.83 0.73 -13.98
C LYS A 24 -6.61 1.38 -15.12
N LYS A 25 -5.93 1.91 -16.13
CA LYS A 25 -6.60 2.49 -17.32
C LYS A 25 -7.46 1.44 -18.03
N HIS A 26 -6.91 0.25 -18.26
CA HIS A 26 -7.65 -0.85 -18.88
C HIS A 26 -8.90 -1.25 -18.06
N ASP A 27 -8.78 -1.35 -16.74
CA ASP A 27 -9.92 -1.61 -15.86
C ASP A 27 -10.97 -0.49 -15.92
N PHE A 28 -10.53 0.78 -15.99
CA PHE A 28 -11.43 1.91 -16.19
C PHE A 28 -12.14 1.84 -17.54
N ASP A 29 -11.44 1.53 -18.62
CA ASP A 29 -12.01 1.42 -19.96
C ASP A 29 -13.06 0.30 -20.04
N LEU A 30 -12.74 -0.88 -19.49
CA LEU A 30 -13.70 -2.00 -19.40
C LEU A 30 -14.95 -1.63 -18.58
N ASN A 31 -14.78 -0.92 -17.46
CA ASN A 31 -15.90 -0.49 -16.64
C ASN A 31 -16.75 0.58 -17.33
N VAL A 32 -16.11 1.50 -18.07
CA VAL A 32 -16.80 2.49 -18.90
C VAL A 32 -17.61 1.80 -20.01
N GLU A 33 -17.06 0.79 -20.67
CA GLU A 33 -17.80 0.00 -21.67
C GLU A 33 -19.00 -0.74 -21.06
N LYS A 34 -18.82 -1.40 -19.91
CA LYS A 34 -19.93 -2.03 -19.16
C LYS A 34 -21.01 -1.01 -18.78
N LEU A 35 -20.62 0.19 -18.36
CA LEU A 35 -21.56 1.28 -18.07
C LEU A 35 -22.30 1.74 -19.33
N LYS A 36 -21.60 1.94 -20.45
CA LYS A 36 -22.20 2.31 -21.75
C LYS A 36 -23.26 1.28 -22.20
N VAL A 37 -23.06 -0.01 -21.91
CA VAL A 37 -24.04 -1.07 -22.22
C VAL A 37 -25.21 -1.12 -21.23
N SER A 38 -24.98 -0.85 -19.95
CA SER A 38 -26.01 -0.94 -18.90
C SER A 38 -26.91 0.30 -18.79
N LEU A 39 -26.39 1.48 -19.11
CA LEU A 39 -27.13 2.75 -19.00
C LEU A 39 -28.38 2.82 -19.89
N PRO A 40 -28.36 2.39 -21.17
CA PRO A 40 -29.55 2.31 -22.02
C PRO A 40 -30.62 1.37 -21.45
N LYS A 41 -30.23 0.22 -20.88
CA LYS A 41 -31.16 -0.72 -20.21
C LYS A 41 -31.89 -0.06 -19.04
N ARG A 42 -31.23 0.88 -18.35
CA ARG A 42 -31.78 1.65 -17.23
C ARG A 42 -32.45 2.97 -17.64
N LYS A 43 -32.67 3.22 -18.93
CA LYS A 43 -33.24 4.47 -19.49
C LYS A 43 -32.47 5.74 -19.08
N ARG A 44 -31.14 5.63 -18.97
CA ARG A 44 -30.23 6.74 -18.61
C ARG A 44 -29.30 7.07 -19.78
N CYS A 45 -28.93 8.33 -19.91
CA CYS A 45 -28.03 8.83 -20.94
C CYS A 45 -26.61 8.26 -20.79
N ILE A 46 -25.98 7.82 -21.89
CA ILE A 46 -24.58 7.34 -21.88
C ILE A 46 -23.58 8.47 -21.61
N ILE A 47 -23.91 9.71 -22.01
CA ILE A 47 -23.00 10.86 -21.91
C ILE A 47 -23.04 11.49 -20.51
N CYS A 48 -24.24 11.77 -19.99
CA CYS A 48 -24.40 12.45 -18.70
C CYS A 48 -24.99 11.61 -17.57
N THR A 49 -25.31 10.33 -17.80
CA THR A 49 -25.87 9.38 -16.81
C THR A 49 -27.22 9.75 -16.18
N LEU A 50 -27.82 10.88 -16.57
CA LEU A 50 -29.15 11.32 -16.13
C LEU A 50 -30.27 10.48 -16.77
N LYS A 51 -31.44 10.43 -16.12
CA LYS A 51 -32.65 9.82 -16.71
C LYS A 51 -33.09 10.62 -17.94
N ILE A 52 -33.53 9.92 -18.98
CA ILE A 52 -34.06 10.53 -20.22
C ILE A 52 -35.52 10.98 -19.98
N PRO A 53 -35.96 12.14 -20.51
CA PRO A 53 -35.26 13.03 -21.43
C PRO A 53 -34.17 13.89 -20.77
N CYS A 54 -33.06 14.08 -21.47
CA CYS A 54 -31.95 14.95 -21.04
C CYS A 54 -31.49 15.82 -22.22
N LYS A 55 -30.52 16.73 -22.00
CA LYS A 55 -29.97 17.60 -23.05
C LYS A 55 -29.41 16.84 -24.27
N HIS A 56 -28.98 15.59 -24.08
CA HIS A 56 -28.34 14.79 -25.14
C HIS A 56 -29.31 13.92 -25.94
N PHE A 57 -30.31 13.33 -25.29
CA PHE A 57 -31.28 12.43 -25.93
C PHE A 57 -32.68 12.78 -25.44
N LYS A 58 -33.60 12.94 -26.39
CA LYS A 58 -35.02 13.16 -26.10
C LYS A 58 -35.73 11.83 -25.87
N ASN A 59 -35.34 10.80 -26.62
CA ASN A 59 -35.92 9.46 -26.53
C ASN A 59 -34.86 8.36 -26.37
N VAL A 60 -35.22 7.27 -25.69
CA VAL A 60 -34.33 6.10 -25.52
C VAL A 60 -33.99 5.43 -26.86
N LYS A 61 -34.85 5.57 -27.88
CA LYS A 61 -34.64 5.00 -29.23
C LYS A 61 -33.55 5.71 -30.04
N GLU A 62 -33.22 6.96 -29.70
CA GLU A 62 -32.17 7.76 -30.36
C GLU A 62 -30.76 7.39 -29.85
N MET A 63 -30.67 6.57 -28.80
CA MET A 63 -29.38 6.16 -28.24
C MET A 63 -28.70 5.11 -29.13
N PRO A 64 -27.37 5.24 -29.37
CA PRO A 64 -26.61 4.24 -30.09
C PRO A 64 -26.71 2.87 -29.40
N LYS A 65 -27.13 1.86 -30.15
CA LYS A 65 -27.05 0.47 -29.70
C LYS A 65 -25.61 0.01 -29.91
N ILE A 66 -24.83 0.00 -28.84
CA ILE A 66 -23.46 -0.50 -28.89
C ILE A 66 -23.53 -2.02 -28.87
N SER A 67 -23.38 -2.65 -30.04
CA SER A 67 -23.10 -4.09 -30.15
C SER A 67 -21.64 -4.30 -29.81
N VAL A 68 -21.36 -4.77 -28.61
CA VAL A 68 -19.99 -5.11 -28.22
C VAL A 68 -19.65 -6.46 -28.86
N ASN A 69 -18.80 -6.46 -29.89
CA ASN A 69 -18.05 -7.64 -30.30
C ASN A 69 -16.94 -7.84 -29.25
N THR A 70 -17.30 -8.38 -28.09
CA THR A 70 -16.31 -8.83 -27.10
C THR A 70 -15.93 -10.25 -27.47
N SER A 71 -14.72 -10.42 -27.96
CA SER A 71 -14.03 -11.71 -28.02
C SER A 71 -14.09 -12.35 -26.63
N GLU A 72 -14.87 -13.42 -26.55
CA GLU A 72 -14.81 -14.54 -25.62
C GLU A 72 -13.93 -14.39 -24.38
N GLU A 73 -14.50 -13.84 -23.31
CA GLU A 73 -14.37 -14.46 -22.00
C GLU A 73 -15.77 -14.65 -21.45
N LYS A 74 -16.07 -15.90 -21.09
CA LYS A 74 -17.35 -16.38 -20.59
C LYS A 74 -17.72 -15.63 -19.30
N PHE A 75 -18.37 -14.49 -19.45
CA PHE A 75 -19.29 -14.01 -18.43
C PHE A 75 -20.38 -15.07 -18.30
N VAL A 76 -20.33 -15.80 -17.20
CA VAL A 76 -21.46 -16.54 -16.65
C VAL A 76 -22.62 -15.55 -16.57
N LYS A 77 -23.48 -15.60 -17.59
CA LYS A 77 -24.79 -15.00 -17.52
C LYS A 77 -25.60 -15.94 -16.64
N ASP A 78 -26.02 -15.50 -15.46
CA ASP A 78 -27.19 -16.10 -14.83
C ASP A 78 -28.36 -15.93 -15.81
N PRO A 79 -28.93 -17.01 -16.36
CA PRO A 79 -30.17 -16.89 -17.09
C PRO A 79 -31.29 -16.90 -16.04
N GLU A 80 -31.83 -15.72 -15.71
CA GLU A 80 -33.25 -15.63 -15.38
C GLU A 80 -34.06 -15.90 -16.68
N GLU A 81 -33.92 -17.11 -17.22
CA GLU A 81 -34.92 -17.65 -18.13
C GLU A 81 -36.00 -18.23 -17.23
N ALA A 82 -37.17 -17.58 -17.21
CA ALA A 82 -38.38 -18.22 -16.73
C ALA A 82 -38.58 -19.47 -17.59
N ILE A 83 -38.16 -20.63 -17.06
CA ILE A 83 -38.39 -21.93 -17.67
C ILE A 83 -39.90 -22.09 -17.74
N ASP A 84 -40.46 -21.97 -18.93
CA ASP A 84 -41.85 -22.33 -19.18
C ASP A 84 -41.95 -23.85 -19.17
N PHE A 85 -42.36 -24.39 -18.01
CA PHE A 85 -42.55 -25.82 -17.82
C PHE A 85 -43.71 -26.39 -18.65
N SER A 86 -44.46 -25.57 -19.39
CA SER A 86 -45.55 -26.04 -20.25
C SER A 86 -45.09 -27.04 -21.33
N GLN A 87 -43.82 -26.99 -21.73
CA GLN A 87 -43.23 -27.93 -22.69
C GLN A 87 -42.85 -29.29 -22.08
N PHE A 88 -42.72 -29.38 -20.75
CA PHE A 88 -42.38 -30.61 -20.04
C PHE A 88 -43.60 -31.30 -19.42
N VAL A 89 -44.77 -30.67 -19.45
CA VAL A 89 -46.04 -31.32 -19.09
C VAL A 89 -46.54 -32.08 -20.31
N PRO A 90 -46.65 -33.42 -20.27
CA PRO A 90 -47.30 -34.16 -21.34
C PRO A 90 -48.72 -33.63 -21.50
N ASN A 91 -49.07 -33.15 -22.69
CA ASN A 91 -50.45 -32.85 -23.04
C ASN A 91 -51.23 -34.17 -23.00
N PHE A 92 -51.80 -34.51 -21.84
CA PHE A 92 -52.69 -35.65 -21.72
C PHE A 92 -53.96 -35.33 -22.50
N PRO A 93 -54.30 -36.09 -23.55
CA PRO A 93 -55.56 -35.90 -24.25
C PRO A 93 -56.69 -36.08 -23.24
N LYS A 94 -57.61 -35.11 -23.15
CA LYS A 94 -58.81 -35.15 -22.29
C LYS A 94 -59.86 -36.16 -22.78
N GLU A 95 -59.44 -37.24 -23.43
CA GLU A 95 -60.34 -38.28 -23.94
C GLU A 95 -60.19 -39.54 -23.09
N THR A 96 -61.10 -39.69 -22.13
CA THR A 96 -61.34 -40.92 -21.38
C THR A 96 -62.01 -41.98 -22.25
N LYS A 97 -61.38 -42.39 -23.36
CA LYS A 97 -61.75 -43.63 -24.04
C LYS A 97 -61.12 -44.77 -23.26
N LYS A 98 -61.94 -45.50 -22.50
CA LYS A 98 -61.53 -46.71 -21.79
C LYS A 98 -60.91 -47.68 -22.81
N ILE A 99 -59.58 -47.84 -22.75
CA ILE A 99 -58.87 -48.80 -23.59
C ILE A 99 -59.23 -50.19 -23.05
N GLY A 100 -60.06 -50.90 -23.81
CA GLY A 100 -60.48 -52.25 -23.49
C GLY A 100 -60.41 -53.14 -24.72
N PHE A 101 -60.25 -54.43 -24.50
CA PHE A 101 -60.31 -55.44 -25.55
C PHE A 101 -61.36 -56.48 -25.18
N THR A 102 -62.01 -57.02 -26.21
CA THR A 102 -63.05 -58.04 -26.05
C THR A 102 -62.48 -59.40 -26.43
N VAL A 103 -62.80 -60.41 -25.63
CA VAL A 103 -62.41 -61.80 -25.88
C VAL A 103 -63.67 -62.66 -25.84
N ASN A 104 -63.87 -63.46 -26.88
CA ASN A 104 -64.96 -64.42 -26.95
C ASN A 104 -64.48 -65.78 -26.43
N TYR A 105 -65.09 -66.26 -25.35
CA TYR A 105 -64.81 -67.59 -24.81
C TYR A 105 -66.12 -68.36 -24.59
N ARG A 106 -66.23 -69.55 -25.18
CA ARG A 106 -67.41 -70.43 -25.11
C ARG A 106 -68.75 -69.73 -25.44
N GLY A 107 -68.75 -68.88 -26.47
CA GLY A 107 -69.95 -68.19 -26.95
C GLY A 107 -70.41 -67.02 -26.08
N ARG A 108 -69.63 -66.60 -25.07
CA ARG A 108 -69.88 -65.38 -24.29
C ARG A 108 -68.80 -64.35 -24.57
N GLU A 109 -69.22 -63.12 -24.84
CA GLU A 109 -68.33 -61.98 -25.02
C GLU A 109 -67.95 -61.40 -23.65
N LEU A 110 -66.66 -61.48 -23.30
CA LEU A 110 -66.11 -60.88 -22.08
C LEU A 110 -65.35 -59.61 -22.46
N LYS A 111 -65.75 -58.48 -21.87
CA LYS A 111 -65.11 -57.17 -22.09
C LYS A 111 -64.19 -56.86 -20.92
N TYR A 112 -62.90 -56.71 -21.21
CA TYR A 112 -61.89 -56.31 -20.22
C TYR A 112 -61.55 -54.84 -20.42
N TYR A 113 -61.63 -54.05 -19.36
CA TYR A 113 -61.26 -52.64 -19.36
C TYR A 113 -59.98 -52.47 -18.54
N ILE A 114 -58.97 -51.82 -19.12
CA ILE A 114 -57.77 -51.44 -18.39
C ILE A 114 -58.03 -50.05 -17.80
N ASP A 115 -57.97 -49.95 -16.48
CA ASP A 115 -58.08 -48.66 -15.79
C ASP A 115 -56.83 -47.80 -16.10
N PRO A 116 -56.99 -46.62 -16.72
CA PRO A 116 -55.88 -45.72 -17.04
C PRO A 116 -55.11 -45.26 -15.81
N HIS A 117 -55.73 -45.24 -14.63
CA HIS A 117 -55.11 -44.78 -13.39
C HIS A 117 -54.20 -45.84 -12.71
N ILE A 118 -54.27 -47.09 -13.13
CA ILE A 118 -53.42 -48.16 -12.58
C ILE A 118 -51.99 -48.11 -13.16
N ARG A 119 -51.75 -47.37 -14.25
CA ARG A 119 -50.41 -47.28 -14.87
C ARG A 119 -49.46 -46.26 -14.23
N THR A 120 -49.88 -45.47 -13.24
CA THR A 120 -49.06 -44.34 -12.73
C THR A 120 -48.53 -44.49 -11.31
N THR A 121 -48.63 -45.65 -10.67
CA THR A 121 -48.11 -45.86 -9.30
C THR A 121 -47.11 -47.02 -9.19
N SER A 122 -46.25 -47.20 -10.20
CA SER A 122 -44.93 -47.74 -9.86
C SER A 122 -44.13 -46.58 -9.27
N LEU A 123 -44.13 -46.50 -7.94
CA LEU A 123 -43.12 -45.77 -7.16
C LEU A 123 -41.74 -45.97 -7.80
N PRO A 124 -40.81 -44.99 -7.70
CA PRO A 124 -39.47 -45.15 -8.24
C PRO A 124 -38.92 -46.50 -7.78
N ASN A 125 -38.67 -47.40 -8.74
CA ASN A 125 -38.07 -48.71 -8.52
C ASN A 125 -36.92 -48.53 -7.50
N GLU A 126 -36.88 -49.25 -6.38
CA GLU A 126 -35.91 -49.00 -5.27
C GLU A 126 -34.47 -48.82 -5.78
N ARG A 127 -34.12 -49.55 -6.83
CA ARG A 127 -32.83 -49.42 -7.54
C ARG A 127 -32.57 -48.01 -8.09
N ARG A 128 -33.58 -47.36 -8.66
CA ARG A 128 -33.52 -45.99 -9.17
C ARG A 128 -33.40 -44.98 -8.03
N PHE A 129 -34.12 -45.19 -6.94
CA PHE A 129 -33.99 -44.33 -5.75
C PHE A 129 -32.59 -44.41 -5.15
N ASN A 130 -32.09 -45.63 -4.92
CA ASN A 130 -30.73 -45.86 -4.40
C ASN A 130 -29.66 -45.25 -5.32
N LEU A 131 -29.83 -45.37 -6.64
CA LEU A 131 -28.93 -44.74 -7.61
C LEU A 131 -28.92 -43.20 -7.45
N LEU A 132 -30.08 -42.56 -7.32
CA LEU A 132 -30.16 -41.11 -7.10
C LEU A 132 -29.47 -40.69 -5.80
N CYS A 133 -29.69 -41.42 -4.70
CA CYS A 133 -29.01 -41.15 -3.43
C CYS A 133 -27.48 -41.25 -3.55
N THR A 134 -26.96 -42.24 -4.29
CA THR A 134 -25.49 -42.35 -4.51
C THR A 134 -24.93 -41.19 -5.34
N ILE A 135 -25.69 -40.73 -6.33
CA ILE A 135 -25.31 -39.57 -7.16
C ILE A 135 -25.30 -38.29 -6.32
N GLU A 136 -26.30 -38.11 -5.45
CA GLU A 136 -26.38 -36.96 -4.55
C GLU A 136 -25.23 -36.96 -3.54
N ALA A 137 -24.97 -38.10 -2.88
CA ALA A 137 -23.85 -38.25 -1.96
C ALA A 137 -22.49 -37.93 -2.61
N TYR A 138 -22.27 -38.42 -3.83
CA TYR A 138 -21.04 -38.11 -4.59
C TYR A 138 -20.90 -36.62 -4.91
N ARG A 139 -22.01 -35.95 -5.26
CA ARG A 139 -22.01 -34.50 -5.52
C ARG A 139 -21.73 -33.70 -4.26
N GLU A 140 -22.35 -34.07 -3.14
CA GLU A 140 -22.12 -33.43 -1.85
C GLU A 140 -20.66 -33.60 -1.41
N GLU A 141 -20.08 -34.79 -1.55
CA GLU A 141 -18.68 -35.04 -1.23
C GLU A 141 -17.74 -34.17 -2.09
N LYS A 142 -17.99 -34.09 -3.41
CA LYS A 142 -17.22 -33.21 -4.29
C LYS A 142 -17.32 -31.73 -3.89
N LEU A 143 -18.52 -31.26 -3.56
CA LEU A 143 -18.73 -29.88 -3.10
C LEU A 143 -18.00 -29.62 -1.79
N GLN A 144 -18.00 -30.57 -0.84
CA GLN A 144 -17.26 -30.48 0.40
C GLN A 144 -15.74 -30.43 0.17
N GLU A 145 -15.21 -31.20 -0.78
CA GLU A 145 -13.79 -31.14 -1.15
C GLU A 145 -13.40 -29.77 -1.74
N GLU A 146 -14.25 -29.21 -2.61
CA GLU A 146 -14.03 -27.88 -3.18
C GLU A 146 -14.09 -26.79 -2.10
N LEU A 147 -15.05 -26.86 -1.18
CA LEU A 147 -15.12 -25.95 -0.04
C LEU A 147 -13.87 -26.04 0.83
N LYS A 148 -13.38 -27.26 1.14
CA LYS A 148 -12.13 -27.45 1.89
C LYS A 148 -10.91 -26.86 1.17
N LYS A 149 -10.86 -26.94 -0.18
CA LYS A 149 -9.78 -26.32 -0.97
C LYS A 149 -9.85 -24.79 -0.89
N LEU A 150 -11.04 -24.21 -1.00
CA LEU A 150 -11.24 -22.77 -0.86
C LEU A 150 -10.90 -22.27 0.55
N GLU A 151 -11.28 -23.00 1.60
CA GLU A 151 -10.91 -22.66 2.98
C GLU A 151 -9.40 -22.71 3.21
N LYS A 152 -8.71 -23.72 2.67
CA LYS A 152 -7.24 -23.80 2.73
C LYS A 152 -6.59 -22.59 2.04
N ALA A 153 -7.03 -22.26 0.83
CA ALA A 153 -6.52 -21.10 0.09
C ALA A 153 -6.74 -19.79 0.87
N ARG A 154 -7.95 -19.59 1.44
CA ARG A 154 -8.27 -18.43 2.27
C ARG A 154 -7.38 -18.34 3.52
N ASN A 155 -7.16 -19.46 4.20
CA ASN A 155 -6.30 -19.50 5.39
C ASN A 155 -4.83 -19.20 5.06
N GLU A 156 -4.34 -19.67 3.91
CA GLU A 156 -3.00 -19.35 3.43
C GLU A 156 -2.84 -17.87 3.07
N GLU A 157 -3.84 -17.26 2.43
CA GLU A 157 -3.86 -15.81 2.17
C GLU A 157 -3.86 -15.01 3.46
N GLN A 158 -4.68 -15.39 4.44
CA GLN A 158 -4.71 -14.72 5.75
C GLN A 158 -3.37 -14.82 6.47
N LYS A 159 -2.70 -15.97 6.45
CA LYS A 159 -1.35 -16.13 7.02
C LYS A 159 -0.35 -15.22 6.33
N LYS A 160 -0.35 -15.15 5.00
CA LYS A 160 0.53 -14.25 4.23
C LYS A 160 0.28 -12.78 4.57
N VAL A 161 -0.97 -12.38 4.79
CA VAL A 161 -1.31 -11.01 5.21
C VAL A 161 -0.80 -10.73 6.61
N GLN A 162 -1.00 -11.63 7.57
CA GLN A 162 -0.51 -11.49 8.93
C GLN A 162 1.02 -11.42 8.99
N GLU A 163 1.73 -12.28 8.26
CA GLU A 163 3.19 -12.25 8.16
C GLU A 163 3.70 -10.92 7.59
N LYS A 164 3.04 -10.39 6.55
CA LYS A 164 3.37 -9.07 6.00
C LYS A 164 3.19 -7.96 7.03
N GLN A 165 2.07 -7.95 7.76
CA GLN A 165 1.81 -6.96 8.80
C GLN A 165 2.87 -7.03 9.92
N GLN A 166 3.20 -8.23 10.40
CA GLN A 166 4.24 -8.42 11.41
C GLN A 166 5.61 -7.95 10.93
N ASN A 167 5.96 -8.24 9.67
CA ASN A 167 7.22 -7.78 9.08
C ASN A 167 7.28 -6.26 8.94
N GLU A 168 6.18 -5.60 8.56
CA GLU A 168 6.09 -4.14 8.52
C GLU A 168 6.23 -3.51 9.91
N ASP A 169 5.58 -4.09 10.92
CA ASP A 169 5.68 -3.60 12.30
C ASP A 169 7.09 -3.78 12.87
N ASN A 170 7.75 -4.89 12.56
CA ASN A 170 9.15 -5.11 12.93
C ASN A 170 10.08 -4.09 12.25
N LYS A 171 9.86 -3.78 10.97
CA LYS A 171 10.60 -2.72 10.25
C LYS A 171 10.39 -1.35 10.90
N LYS A 172 9.15 -0.99 11.24
CA LYS A 172 8.83 0.27 11.93
C LYS A 172 9.53 0.36 13.28
N LYS A 173 9.45 -0.70 14.11
CA LYS A 173 10.14 -0.77 15.41
C LYS A 173 11.65 -0.61 15.26
N TYR A 174 12.25 -1.25 14.26
CA TYR A 174 13.67 -1.12 13.97
C TYR A 174 14.05 0.32 13.61
N GLN A 175 13.29 0.97 12.73
CA GLN A 175 13.52 2.37 12.34
C GLN A 175 13.39 3.33 13.54
N ILE A 176 12.41 3.12 14.41
CA ILE A 176 12.25 3.91 15.64
C ILE A 176 13.49 3.76 16.53
N LYS A 177 13.94 2.53 16.78
CA LYS A 177 15.17 2.29 17.57
C LYS A 177 16.41 2.93 16.94
N GLN A 178 16.54 2.92 15.61
CA GLN A 178 17.65 3.60 14.95
C GLN A 178 17.57 5.12 15.14
N LYS A 179 16.39 5.71 15.01
CA LYS A 179 16.19 7.15 15.25
C LYS A 179 16.52 7.52 16.70
N GLU A 180 16.08 6.75 17.67
CA GLU A 180 16.40 6.96 19.09
C GLU A 180 17.91 6.91 19.35
N ARG A 181 18.63 5.96 18.75
CA ARG A 181 20.10 5.88 18.88
C ARG A 181 20.79 7.11 18.29
N LEU A 182 20.33 7.59 17.14
CA LEU A 182 20.87 8.79 16.51
C LEU A 182 20.58 10.06 17.34
N LEU A 183 19.40 10.13 17.96
CA LEU A 183 19.04 11.24 18.85
C LEU A 183 19.94 11.25 20.09
N LYS A 184 20.11 10.11 20.77
CA LYS A 184 21.03 9.99 21.92
C LYS A 184 22.45 10.39 21.55
N TYR A 185 22.95 9.91 20.41
CA TYR A 185 24.28 10.30 19.94
C TYR A 185 24.39 11.82 19.67
N ARG A 186 23.34 12.45 19.12
CA ARG A 186 23.33 13.91 18.93
C ARG A 186 23.36 14.66 20.25
N GLU A 187 22.58 14.23 21.23
CA GLU A 187 22.55 14.80 22.58
C GLU A 187 23.94 14.70 23.23
N GLU A 188 24.56 13.51 23.22
CA GLU A 188 25.92 13.31 23.73
C GLU A 188 26.96 14.22 23.04
N MET A 189 26.82 14.45 21.73
CA MET A 189 27.72 15.35 20.99
C MET A 189 27.51 16.82 21.33
N VAL A 190 26.28 17.22 21.67
CA VAL A 190 25.99 18.58 22.16
C VAL A 190 26.60 18.76 23.55
N GLU A 191 26.39 17.81 24.46
CA GLU A 191 26.98 17.83 25.80
C GLU A 191 28.51 17.92 25.75
N LYS A 192 29.17 17.11 24.91
CA LYS A 192 30.63 17.17 24.71
C LYS A 192 31.09 18.53 24.20
N ARG A 193 30.35 19.14 23.27
CA ARG A 193 30.66 20.49 22.77
C ARG A 193 30.51 21.55 23.87
N GLU A 194 29.51 21.43 24.73
CA GLU A 194 29.33 22.33 25.88
C GLU A 194 30.45 22.19 26.89
N GLN A 195 30.84 20.95 27.23
CA GLN A 195 31.99 20.69 28.10
C GLN A 195 33.27 21.31 27.55
N LEU A 196 33.55 21.14 26.25
CA LEU A 196 34.71 21.74 25.60
C LEU A 196 34.67 23.27 25.63
N ARG A 197 33.51 23.88 25.35
CA ARG A 197 33.34 25.34 25.46
C ARG A 197 33.64 25.84 26.87
N ASN A 198 33.11 25.17 27.89
CA ASN A 198 33.37 25.53 29.28
C ASN A 198 34.86 25.44 29.64
N LEU A 199 35.56 24.43 29.15
CA LEU A 199 37.01 24.29 29.35
C LEU A 199 37.80 25.43 28.68
N ILE A 200 37.46 25.77 27.43
CA ILE A 200 38.08 26.89 26.71
C ILE A 200 37.86 28.21 27.47
N ASP A 201 36.63 28.47 27.93
CA ASP A 201 36.30 29.68 28.69
C ASP A 201 37.09 29.77 30.01
N LEU A 202 37.32 28.64 30.68
CA LEU A 202 38.13 28.57 31.89
C LEU A 202 39.61 28.83 31.59
N GLU A 203 40.17 28.23 30.54
CA GLU A 203 41.55 28.48 30.10
C GLU A 203 41.76 29.96 29.75
N ASP A 204 40.83 30.57 29.02
CA ASP A 204 40.92 31.97 28.62
C ASP A 204 40.84 32.91 29.82
N LYS A 205 40.00 32.60 30.82
CA LYS A 205 39.99 33.33 32.10
C LYS A 205 41.33 33.21 32.82
N GLN A 206 41.93 32.02 32.85
CA GLN A 206 43.24 31.82 33.47
C GLN A 206 44.36 32.57 32.73
N LYS A 207 44.37 32.54 31.39
CA LYS A 207 45.31 33.29 30.55
C LYS A 207 45.20 34.78 30.81
N LYS A 208 43.98 35.35 30.78
CA LYS A 208 43.72 36.76 31.11
C LYS A 208 44.21 37.12 32.52
N MET A 209 44.05 36.24 33.50
CA MET A 209 44.55 36.48 34.86
C MET A 209 46.08 36.44 34.94
N LYS A 210 46.74 35.52 34.22
CA LYS A 210 48.21 35.45 34.12
C LYS A 210 48.77 36.68 33.42
N GLU A 211 48.18 37.10 32.30
CA GLU A 211 48.53 38.31 31.57
C GLU A 211 48.39 39.56 32.44
N LYS A 212 47.26 39.72 33.16
CA LYS A 212 47.08 40.84 34.10
C LYS A 212 48.13 40.85 35.22
N LYS A 213 48.52 39.69 35.75
CA LYS A 213 49.60 39.60 36.76
C LYS A 213 50.95 40.00 36.17
N LEU A 214 51.25 39.51 34.97
CA LEU A 214 52.49 39.83 34.25
C LEU A 214 52.57 41.32 33.92
N GLN A 215 51.47 41.92 33.46
CA GLN A 215 51.37 43.35 33.20
C GLN A 215 51.65 44.17 34.45
N LYS A 216 51.00 43.84 35.57
CA LYS A 216 51.25 44.48 36.87
C LYS A 216 52.72 44.37 37.30
N TYR A 217 53.34 43.22 37.07
CA TYR A 217 54.76 43.03 37.37
C TYR A 217 55.66 43.96 36.54
N TYR A 218 55.44 44.04 35.23
CA TYR A 218 56.18 44.98 34.37
C TYR A 218 55.94 46.45 34.75
N ASP A 219 54.70 46.81 35.12
CA ASP A 219 54.39 48.17 35.57
C ASP A 219 55.10 48.53 36.88
N MET A 220 55.17 47.58 37.83
CA MET A 220 55.96 47.74 39.06
C MET A 220 57.46 47.89 38.76
N GLN A 221 58.03 47.07 37.87
CA GLN A 221 59.43 47.19 37.48
C GLN A 221 59.73 48.53 36.80
N LYS A 222 58.86 48.99 35.89
CA LYS A 222 58.98 50.29 35.24
C LYS A 222 58.96 51.43 36.26
N LYS A 223 58.07 51.38 37.26
CA LYS A 223 58.03 52.37 38.36
C LYS A 223 59.31 52.33 39.20
N ALA A 224 59.79 51.15 39.58
CA ALA A 224 61.03 51.01 40.36
C ALA A 224 62.26 51.54 39.59
N LEU A 225 62.34 51.27 38.28
CA LEU A 225 63.39 51.83 37.42
C LEU A 225 63.27 53.36 37.30
N ALA A 226 62.06 53.90 37.16
CA ALA A 226 61.83 55.34 37.14
C ALA A 226 62.24 55.99 38.48
N GLU A 227 61.88 55.39 39.62
CA GLU A 227 62.30 55.84 40.96
C GLU A 227 63.82 55.75 41.15
N TYR A 228 64.45 54.69 40.64
CA TYR A 228 65.91 54.58 40.66
C TYR A 228 66.56 55.68 39.81
N ASN A 229 66.08 55.91 38.59
CA ASN A 229 66.61 56.95 37.70
C ASN A 229 66.38 58.36 38.25
N THR A 230 65.27 58.64 38.94
CA THR A 230 65.05 59.93 39.60
C THR A 230 65.95 60.09 40.83
N LYS A 231 66.20 59.03 41.60
CA LYS A 231 67.19 59.04 42.70
C LYS A 231 68.64 59.14 42.22
N LYS A 232 68.95 58.60 41.04
CA LYS A 232 70.25 58.69 40.36
C LYS A 232 70.39 59.94 39.48
N SER A 233 69.34 60.76 39.39
CA SER A 233 69.39 62.07 38.74
C SER A 233 70.51 62.89 39.41
N PRO A 234 71.48 63.38 38.64
CA PRO A 234 72.76 63.80 39.18
C PRO A 234 72.64 65.15 39.88
N ARG A 235 72.58 65.12 41.21
CA ARG A 235 73.47 66.02 41.97
C ARG A 235 74.87 65.40 41.91
N GLY A 236 75.63 65.69 40.85
CA GLY A 236 77.09 65.50 40.90
C GLY A 236 77.84 64.86 39.73
N THR A 237 77.32 64.81 38.50
CA THR A 237 78.14 64.35 37.34
C THR A 237 77.87 65.16 36.08
N ASN A 238 78.00 66.50 36.18
CA ASN A 238 78.14 67.39 35.02
C ASN A 238 79.31 68.38 35.15
N VAL A 239 80.22 68.19 36.11
CA VAL A 239 81.38 69.10 36.30
C VAL A 239 82.69 68.56 35.72
N LEU A 240 82.75 67.28 35.29
CA LEU A 240 83.99 66.65 34.81
C LEU A 240 84.10 66.49 33.30
N LEU A 241 83.01 66.63 32.53
CA LEU A 241 83.04 66.46 31.07
C LEU A 241 83.20 67.77 30.29
N GLU A 242 82.98 68.93 30.91
CA GLU A 242 83.27 70.24 30.30
C GLU A 242 84.73 70.70 30.48
N ARG A 243 85.50 70.09 31.40
CA ARG A 243 86.92 70.45 31.64
C ARG A 243 87.96 69.72 30.79
N GLU A 244 87.58 68.68 30.04
CA GLU A 244 88.52 67.97 29.16
C GLU A 244 88.46 68.45 27.69
N LEU A 245 87.52 69.33 27.33
CA LEU A 245 87.39 69.86 25.96
C LEU A 245 87.89 71.31 25.77
N GLU A 246 88.33 71.99 26.83
CA GLU A 246 88.99 73.31 26.74
C GLU A 246 90.53 73.24 26.79
N GLY A 247 91.12 72.04 26.82
CA GLY A 247 92.56 71.83 27.08
C GLY A 247 93.43 71.37 25.91
N ILE A 248 92.90 71.28 24.68
CA ILE A 248 93.73 70.92 23.50
C ILE A 248 93.69 72.07 22.50
N SER A 249 94.36 73.17 22.86
CA SER A 249 94.97 74.06 21.87
C SER A 249 96.31 73.45 21.46
N LEU A 250 96.38 72.92 20.24
CA LEU A 250 97.66 72.65 19.58
C LEU A 250 98.10 73.94 18.88
N PRO A 251 99.27 74.51 19.22
CA PRO A 251 99.83 75.64 18.50
C PRO A 251 100.54 75.19 17.22
N ILE A 252 100.14 75.87 16.12
CA ILE A 252 100.82 76.06 14.81
C ILE A 252 101.05 74.80 13.98
#